data_AF-A0AA36E162-F1
#
_entry.id   AF-A0AA36E162-F1
#
_cell.length_a   1.000
_cell.length_b   1.000
_cell.length_c   1.000
_cell.angle_alpha   90.00
_cell.angle_beta   90.00
_cell.angle_gamma   90.00
#
_symmetry.space_group_name_H-M   'P 1'
#
loop_
_entity.id
_entity.type
_entity.pdbx_description
1 polymer ?
#
loop_
_entity_poly.entity_id
_entity_poly.type
_entity_poly.pdbx_seq_one_letter_code
_entity_poly.pdbx_strand_id
1 'polypeptide(L)'
;MAQVCKSFNNALKDDILPWLNIIVDENLQRSRISDEILVKIASKAMGRLRTLVLNNCDRITNDGVQTVVAMNPNIEKLHVPQCTNLTPEGVIQAVTTLNQHVATLKSLKINGIYNITKDHFQTLCMLIKSNEMQHKRFYPDTSRQDSIDVGICPKCDEVRMVFDCPLETCERKRTIGGCRGCKFCIVRCEECGKCVDEDDSEAACEDTLCLVCWIKQPKCGFCNKPYCNKHAYKQRVLPESSGFVCEACYSKIDEI
;
A
#
# COMPACT_ATOMS: atom_id res chain seq x y z
N MET A 1 18.67 -10.92 -13.08
CA MET A 1 18.57 -11.11 -14.53
C MET A 1 17.68 -12.31 -14.75
N ALA A 2 16.61 -12.23 -15.54
CA ALA A 2 15.85 -13.40 -15.95
C ALA A 2 15.71 -13.39 -17.46
N GLN A 3 16.71 -13.93 -18.15
CA GLN A 3 16.56 -14.34 -19.54
C GLN A 3 15.76 -15.64 -19.51
N VAL A 4 14.45 -15.53 -19.68
CA VAL A 4 13.60 -16.70 -19.89
C VAL A 4 13.74 -17.17 -21.33
N CYS A 5 13.68 -18.48 -21.59
CA CYS A 5 13.93 -19.03 -22.91
C CYS A 5 12.90 -18.51 -23.94
N LYS A 6 13.31 -18.38 -25.22
CA LYS A 6 12.45 -17.88 -26.30
C LYS A 6 11.13 -18.65 -26.42
N SER A 7 11.15 -19.95 -26.12
CA SER A 7 9.96 -20.81 -26.11
C SER A 7 8.94 -20.36 -25.07
N PHE A 8 9.37 -20.11 -23.83
CA PHE A 8 8.49 -19.61 -22.78
C PHE A 8 7.96 -18.20 -23.07
N ASN A 9 8.82 -17.31 -23.60
CA ASN A 9 8.39 -15.97 -23.99
C ASN A 9 7.40 -15.99 -25.16
N ASN A 10 7.50 -16.97 -26.08
CA ASN A 10 6.52 -17.16 -27.15
C ASN A 10 5.21 -17.76 -26.62
N ALA A 11 5.25 -18.74 -25.72
CA ALA A 11 4.04 -19.28 -25.09
C ALA A 11 3.25 -18.21 -24.32
N LEU A 12 3.95 -17.27 -23.67
CA LEU A 12 3.33 -16.12 -22.98
C LEU A 12 2.82 -15.01 -23.90
N LYS A 13 3.16 -15.01 -25.20
CA LYS A 13 2.60 -14.03 -26.15
C LYS A 13 1.16 -14.37 -26.51
N ASP A 14 0.85 -15.65 -26.60
CA ASP A 14 -0.48 -16.13 -27.00
C ASP A 14 -1.41 -16.33 -25.78
N ASP A 15 -0.85 -16.42 -24.57
CA ASP A 15 -1.61 -16.50 -23.33
C ASP A 15 -1.87 -15.11 -22.73
N ILE A 16 -3.15 -14.72 -22.68
CA ILE A 16 -3.63 -13.46 -22.13
C ILE A 16 -3.80 -13.49 -20.61
N LEU A 17 -3.99 -14.67 -20.02
CA LEU A 17 -4.38 -14.82 -18.62
C LEU A 17 -3.35 -14.22 -17.64
N PRO A 18 -2.02 -14.36 -17.85
CA PRO A 18 -1.02 -13.75 -16.99
C PRO A 18 -1.06 -12.22 -17.01
N TRP A 19 -1.56 -11.62 -18.09
CA TRP A 19 -1.59 -10.16 -18.28
C TRP A 19 -2.88 -9.51 -17.81
N LEU A 20 -3.83 -10.28 -17.24
CA LEU A 20 -5.03 -9.72 -16.62
C LEU A 20 -4.74 -8.97 -15.32
N ASN A 21 -3.63 -9.30 -14.65
CA ASN A 21 -3.22 -8.69 -13.39
C ASN A 21 -1.73 -8.35 -13.44
N ILE A 22 -1.41 -7.06 -13.46
CA ILE A 22 -0.04 -6.58 -13.35
C ILE A 22 0.15 -6.11 -11.90
N ILE A 23 1.06 -6.76 -11.19
CA ILE A 23 1.39 -6.44 -9.80
C ILE A 23 2.90 -6.19 -9.71
N VAL A 24 3.25 -4.96 -9.36
CA VAL A 24 4.61 -4.52 -9.09
C VAL A 24 4.67 -4.18 -7.60
N ASP A 25 5.32 -5.04 -6.84
CA ASP A 25 5.41 -4.92 -5.39
C ASP A 25 6.75 -4.33 -4.93
N GLU A 26 6.82 -3.84 -3.69
CA GLU A 26 8.00 -3.19 -3.08
C GLU A 26 9.28 -4.05 -3.16
N ASN A 27 9.13 -5.38 -3.18
CA ASN A 27 10.23 -6.35 -3.29
C ASN A 27 10.88 -6.39 -4.69
N LEU A 28 10.20 -5.88 -5.73
CA LEU A 28 10.72 -5.80 -7.09
C LEU A 28 11.34 -4.42 -7.31
N GLN A 29 12.67 -4.34 -7.25
CA GLN A 29 13.52 -3.16 -7.50
C GLN A 29 12.78 -1.93 -8.09
N ARG A 30 12.13 -1.14 -7.21
CA ARG A 30 11.23 -0.02 -7.52
C ARG A 30 11.72 0.99 -8.56
N SER A 31 13.04 1.16 -8.66
CA SER A 31 13.69 2.06 -9.61
C SER A 31 13.80 1.51 -11.03
N ARG A 32 13.43 0.25 -11.27
CA ARG A 32 13.55 -0.38 -12.59
C ARG A 32 12.34 -0.21 -13.48
N ILE A 33 11.16 0.10 -12.95
CA ILE A 33 9.96 0.25 -13.76
C ILE A 33 9.73 1.73 -14.06
N SER A 34 9.84 2.10 -15.33
CA SER A 34 9.47 3.40 -15.89
C SER A 34 8.17 3.30 -16.67
N ASP A 35 7.61 4.44 -17.06
CA ASP A 35 6.42 4.52 -17.91
C ASP A 35 6.55 3.68 -19.19
N GLU A 36 7.70 3.75 -19.88
CA GLU A 36 7.96 2.98 -21.09
C GLU A 36 7.85 1.46 -20.87
N ILE A 37 8.44 0.97 -19.77
CA ILE A 37 8.42 -0.45 -19.41
C ILE A 37 7.01 -0.86 -19.01
N LEU A 38 6.33 -0.04 -18.22
CA LEU A 38 4.97 -0.28 -17.78
C LEU A 38 4.01 -0.37 -18.98
N VAL A 39 4.07 0.58 -19.91
CA VAL A 39 3.25 0.59 -21.14
C VAL A 39 3.52 -0.65 -21.98
N LYS A 40 4.80 -1.04 -22.16
CA LYS A 40 5.17 -2.24 -22.91
C LYS A 40 4.66 -3.54 -22.28
N ILE A 41 4.56 -3.60 -20.95
CA ILE A 41 3.99 -4.76 -20.26
C ILE A 41 2.47 -4.73 -20.39
N ALA A 42 1.84 -3.58 -20.12
CA ALA A 42 0.40 -3.41 -20.20
C ALA A 42 -0.16 -3.64 -21.61
N SER A 43 0.61 -3.36 -22.67
CA SER A 43 0.19 -3.61 -24.06
C SER A 43 -0.04 -5.09 -24.34
N LYS A 44 0.61 -5.99 -23.60
CA LYS A 44 0.40 -7.45 -23.73
C LYS A 44 -0.98 -7.89 -23.26
N ALA A 45 -1.63 -7.10 -22.42
CA ALA A 45 -2.98 -7.39 -21.97
C ALA A 45 -4.04 -7.13 -23.04
N MET A 46 -3.70 -6.49 -24.17
CA MET A 46 -4.59 -6.25 -25.32
C MET A 46 -5.97 -5.69 -24.91
N GLY A 47 -5.99 -4.69 -24.02
CA GLY A 47 -7.22 -4.07 -23.53
C GLY A 47 -7.99 -4.85 -22.47
N ARG A 48 -7.46 -6.00 -22.02
CA ARG A 48 -8.11 -6.90 -21.07
C ARG A 48 -7.57 -6.81 -19.65
N LEU A 49 -6.57 -5.96 -19.38
CA LEU A 49 -6.06 -5.74 -18.03
C LEU A 49 -7.20 -5.39 -17.08
N ARG A 50 -7.29 -6.10 -15.95
CA ARG A 50 -8.32 -5.92 -14.91
C ARG A 50 -7.74 -5.29 -13.64
N THR A 51 -6.50 -5.63 -13.32
CA THR A 51 -5.85 -5.18 -12.09
C THR A 51 -4.48 -4.60 -12.41
N LEU A 52 -4.25 -3.36 -11.97
CA LEU A 52 -2.95 -2.71 -11.99
C LEU A 52 -2.58 -2.32 -10.57
N VAL A 53 -1.52 -2.93 -10.04
CA VAL A 53 -0.94 -2.61 -8.73
C VAL A 53 0.51 -2.17 -8.93
N LEU A 54 0.81 -0.94 -8.53
CA LEU A 54 2.11 -0.31 -8.58
C LEU A 54 2.44 0.22 -7.18
N ASN A 55 3.12 -0.58 -6.37
CA ASN A 55 3.49 -0.19 -5.02
C ASN A 55 4.83 0.55 -5.06
N ASN A 56 4.86 1.79 -4.55
CA ASN A 56 6.08 2.56 -4.34
C ASN A 56 6.96 2.69 -5.61
N CYS A 57 6.31 2.92 -6.76
CA CYS A 57 6.96 2.99 -8.06
C CYS A 57 7.29 4.45 -8.43
N ASP A 58 8.38 4.98 -7.88
CA ASP A 58 8.72 6.42 -7.99
C ASP A 58 9.00 6.91 -9.42
N ARG A 59 9.28 6.04 -10.38
CA ARG A 59 9.54 6.44 -11.78
C ARG A 59 8.29 6.42 -12.66
N ILE A 60 7.14 6.12 -12.09
CA ILE A 60 5.85 6.16 -12.80
C ILE A 60 5.22 7.54 -12.65
N THR A 61 4.77 8.08 -13.78
CA THR A 61 4.14 9.41 -13.84
C THR A 61 2.66 9.33 -14.23
N ASN A 62 1.99 10.48 -14.17
CA ASN A 62 0.61 10.61 -14.64
C ASN A 62 0.46 10.13 -16.09
N ASP A 63 1.42 10.44 -16.96
CA ASP A 63 1.37 10.10 -18.39
C ASP A 63 1.46 8.59 -18.61
N GLY A 64 2.33 7.91 -17.86
CA GLY A 64 2.44 6.45 -17.91
C GLY A 64 1.14 5.76 -17.48
N VAL A 65 0.58 6.17 -16.34
CA VAL A 65 -0.71 5.64 -15.86
C VAL A 65 -1.82 5.95 -16.85
N GLN A 66 -1.90 7.18 -17.35
CA GLN A 66 -2.92 7.64 -18.30
C GLN A 66 -2.86 6.83 -19.61
N THR A 67 -1.66 6.55 -20.12
CA THR A 67 -1.47 5.71 -21.30
C THR A 67 -1.97 4.29 -21.06
N VAL A 68 -1.64 3.69 -19.91
CA VAL A 68 -2.07 2.33 -19.58
C VAL A 68 -3.58 2.22 -19.47
N VAL A 69 -4.25 3.17 -18.80
CA VAL A 69 -5.72 3.14 -18.65
C VAL A 69 -6.43 3.38 -19.98
N ALA A 70 -5.89 4.23 -20.86
CA ALA A 70 -6.43 4.45 -22.20
C ALA A 70 -6.34 3.18 -23.07
N MET A 71 -5.25 2.43 -22.94
CA MET A 71 -5.07 1.14 -23.65
C MET A 71 -5.88 0.00 -23.04
N ASN A 72 -6.28 0.11 -21.76
CA ASN A 72 -6.96 -0.94 -21.01
C ASN A 72 -8.20 -0.39 -20.29
N PRO A 73 -9.31 -0.17 -21.03
CA PRO A 73 -10.52 0.44 -20.49
C PRO A 73 -11.26 -0.45 -19.48
N ASN A 74 -10.85 -1.70 -19.30
CA ASN A 74 -11.52 -2.68 -18.44
C ASN A 74 -10.88 -2.81 -17.04
N ILE A 75 -9.98 -1.90 -16.64
CA ILE A 75 -9.36 -1.96 -15.32
C ILE A 75 -10.41 -1.74 -14.24
N GLU A 76 -10.53 -2.70 -13.32
CA GLU A 76 -11.44 -2.68 -12.18
C GLU A 76 -10.72 -2.32 -10.88
N LYS A 77 -9.39 -2.54 -10.83
CA LYS A 77 -8.55 -2.25 -9.65
C LYS A 77 -7.31 -1.46 -10.08
N LEU A 78 -7.20 -0.22 -9.60
CA LEU A 78 -6.06 0.66 -9.83
C LEU A 78 -5.43 1.02 -8.48
N HIS A 79 -4.32 0.38 -8.14
CA HIS A 79 -3.62 0.59 -6.90
C HIS A 79 -2.25 1.19 -7.22
N VAL A 80 -2.02 2.42 -6.76
CA VAL A 80 -0.78 3.18 -6.95
C VAL A 80 -0.25 3.76 -5.63
N PRO A 81 -0.25 3.00 -4.53
CA PRO A 81 0.17 3.53 -3.25
C PRO A 81 1.65 3.91 -3.29
N GLN A 82 1.99 5.04 -2.66
CA GLN A 82 3.35 5.58 -2.55
C GLN A 82 4.03 5.89 -3.90
N CYS A 83 3.31 5.94 -5.02
CA CYS A 83 3.86 6.44 -6.27
C CYS A 83 3.96 7.97 -6.20
N THR A 84 5.08 8.49 -5.67
CA THR A 84 5.23 9.91 -5.29
C THR A 84 5.27 10.89 -6.47
N ASN A 85 5.52 10.39 -7.69
CA ASN A 85 5.51 11.18 -8.92
C ASN A 85 4.11 11.25 -9.58
N LEU A 86 3.10 10.66 -8.94
CA LEU A 86 1.70 10.88 -9.31
C LEU A 86 1.14 12.08 -8.55
N THR A 87 0.20 12.76 -9.21
CA THR A 87 -0.55 13.89 -8.63
C THR A 87 -2.01 13.51 -8.44
N PRO A 88 -2.74 14.15 -7.50
CA PRO A 88 -4.18 13.96 -7.37
C PRO A 88 -4.96 14.16 -8.69
N GLU A 89 -4.59 15.16 -9.47
CA GLU A 89 -5.21 15.51 -10.75
C GLU A 89 -5.01 14.40 -11.80
N GLY A 90 -3.79 13.89 -11.91
CA GLY A 90 -3.48 12.76 -12.80
C GLY A 90 -4.24 11.49 -12.43
N VAL A 91 -4.42 11.21 -11.14
CA VAL A 91 -5.26 10.09 -10.68
C VAL A 91 -6.73 10.33 -11.06
N ILE A 92 -7.26 11.53 -10.84
CA ILE A 92 -8.64 11.88 -11.23
C ILE A 92 -8.83 11.70 -12.73
N GLN A 93 -7.87 12.12 -13.55
CA GLN A 93 -7.91 11.97 -15.01
C GLN A 93 -7.92 10.48 -15.42
N ALA A 94 -7.09 9.66 -14.78
CA ALA A 94 -7.03 8.23 -15.05
C ALA A 94 -8.36 7.54 -14.70
N VAL A 95 -8.92 7.83 -13.52
CA VAL A 95 -10.22 7.30 -13.08
C VAL A 95 -11.35 7.77 -14.01
N THR A 96 -11.33 9.03 -14.42
CA THR A 96 -12.32 9.59 -15.36
C THR A 96 -12.29 8.86 -16.70
N THR A 97 -11.09 8.56 -17.20
CA THR A 97 -10.88 7.81 -18.46
C THR A 97 -11.43 6.39 -18.38
N LEU A 98 -11.20 5.70 -17.26
CA LEU A 98 -11.76 4.37 -17.03
C LEU A 98 -13.29 4.39 -16.99
N ASN A 99 -13.88 5.41 -16.33
CA ASN A 99 -15.32 5.55 -16.21
C ASN A 99 -16.06 5.93 -17.51
N GLN A 100 -15.34 6.27 -18.59
CA GLN A 100 -15.95 6.47 -19.92
C GLN A 100 -16.43 5.15 -20.55
N HIS A 101 -16.03 4.00 -20.00
CA HIS A 101 -16.30 2.68 -20.54
C HIS A 101 -17.24 1.85 -19.64
N VAL A 102 -17.66 0.69 -20.13
CA VAL A 102 -18.65 -0.18 -19.44
C VAL A 102 -18.14 -0.72 -18.10
N ALA A 103 -16.82 -0.96 -17.99
CA ALA A 103 -16.22 -1.40 -16.75
C ALA A 103 -16.00 -0.20 -15.81
N THR A 104 -16.68 -0.21 -14.66
CA THR A 104 -16.47 0.79 -13.63
C THR A 104 -15.33 0.38 -12.71
N LEU A 105 -14.44 1.32 -12.39
CA LEU A 105 -13.40 1.09 -11.38
C LEU A 105 -14.06 0.75 -10.03
N LYS A 106 -13.69 -0.40 -9.45
CA LYS A 106 -14.25 -0.89 -8.19
C LYS A 106 -13.36 -0.57 -7.00
N SER A 107 -12.05 -0.48 -7.22
CA SER A 107 -11.06 -0.27 -6.17
C SER A 107 -9.93 0.64 -6.64
N LEU A 108 -9.71 1.71 -5.91
CA LEU A 108 -8.63 2.67 -6.03
C LEU A 108 -7.80 2.65 -4.74
N LYS A 109 -6.48 2.57 -4.84
CA LYS A 109 -5.58 2.69 -3.69
C LYS A 109 -4.52 3.73 -4.00
N ILE A 110 -4.49 4.82 -3.24
CA ILE A 110 -3.71 6.03 -3.52
C ILE A 110 -2.98 6.54 -2.27
N ASN A 111 -2.92 5.73 -1.21
CA ASN A 111 -2.23 6.15 0.00
C ASN A 111 -0.77 6.52 -0.30
N GLY A 112 -0.29 7.64 0.23
CA GLY A 112 1.09 8.08 0.03
C GLY A 112 1.33 8.95 -1.22
N ILE A 113 0.31 9.20 -2.03
CA ILE A 113 0.33 10.35 -2.96
C ILE A 113 0.21 11.64 -2.14
N TYR A 114 1.09 12.60 -2.42
CA TYR A 114 1.15 13.86 -1.68
C TYR A 114 0.05 14.84 -2.10
N ASN A 115 -0.27 15.79 -1.21
CA ASN A 115 -1.14 16.93 -1.48
C ASN A 115 -2.57 16.60 -1.95
N ILE A 116 -3.12 15.43 -1.57
CA ILE A 116 -4.54 15.13 -1.80
C ILE A 116 -5.39 16.04 -0.90
N THR A 117 -6.22 16.89 -1.49
CA THR A 117 -7.17 17.76 -0.81
C THR A 117 -8.53 17.07 -0.64
N LYS A 118 -9.42 17.66 0.17
CA LYS A 118 -10.81 17.17 0.33
C LYS A 118 -11.59 17.21 -0.98
N ASP A 119 -11.39 18.24 -1.79
CA ASP A 119 -12.07 18.38 -3.08
C ASP A 119 -11.64 17.28 -4.05
N HIS A 120 -10.35 16.93 -4.07
CA HIS A 120 -9.84 15.78 -4.82
C HIS A 120 -10.49 14.48 -4.33
N PHE A 121 -10.54 14.27 -3.02
CA PHE A 121 -11.16 13.09 -2.43
C PHE A 121 -12.66 12.98 -2.76
N GLN A 122 -13.43 14.06 -2.63
CA GLN A 122 -14.85 14.11 -2.99
C GLN A 122 -15.06 13.81 -4.47
N THR A 123 -14.24 14.37 -5.35
CA THR A 123 -14.27 14.10 -6.79
C THR A 123 -14.06 12.60 -7.07
N LEU A 124 -13.07 11.99 -6.43
CA LEU A 124 -12.81 10.55 -6.58
C LEU A 124 -13.97 9.69 -6.03
N CYS A 125 -14.56 10.06 -4.89
CA CYS A 125 -15.74 9.38 -4.34
C CYS A 125 -16.93 9.41 -5.32
N MET A 126 -17.19 10.56 -5.94
CA MET A 126 -18.24 10.72 -6.95
C MET A 126 -17.96 9.85 -8.18
N LEU A 127 -16.73 9.86 -8.69
CA LEU A 127 -16.32 9.07 -9.85
C LEU A 127 -16.47 7.56 -9.59
N ILE A 128 -16.07 7.08 -8.42
CA ILE A 128 -16.07 5.64 -8.09
C ILE A 128 -17.43 5.18 -7.52
N LYS A 129 -18.40 6.11 -7.36
CA LYS A 129 -19.71 5.84 -6.72
C LYS A 129 -19.54 5.18 -5.35
N SER A 130 -18.52 5.61 -4.60
CA SER A 130 -18.22 5.06 -3.28
C SER A 130 -19.03 5.78 -2.21
N ASN A 131 -19.74 5.03 -1.36
CA ASN A 131 -20.39 5.60 -0.18
C ASN A 131 -19.33 5.86 0.90
N GLU A 132 -19.17 7.13 1.30
CA GLU A 132 -18.15 7.62 2.26
C GLU A 132 -18.16 6.93 3.64
N MET A 133 -19.19 6.15 3.97
CA MET A 133 -19.45 5.63 5.33
C MET A 133 -18.86 4.25 5.63
N GLN A 134 -17.93 3.74 4.84
CA GLN A 134 -17.36 2.42 5.12
C GLN A 134 -16.33 2.51 6.27
N HIS A 135 -16.67 1.89 7.41
CA HIS A 135 -15.80 1.74 8.58
C HIS A 135 -14.59 0.85 8.25
N LYS A 136 -13.40 1.44 8.29
CA LYS A 136 -12.13 0.84 7.88
C LYS A 136 -11.50 0.12 9.08
N ARG A 137 -11.43 -1.21 9.05
CA ARG A 137 -10.72 -1.98 10.08
C ARG A 137 -9.20 -1.87 9.84
N PHE A 138 -8.42 -1.89 10.93
CA PHE A 138 -6.96 -1.70 10.87
C PHE A 138 -6.19 -2.83 10.13
N TYR A 139 -6.77 -4.02 9.96
CA TYR A 139 -6.09 -5.12 9.27
C TYR A 139 -6.28 -5.06 7.75
N PRO A 140 -5.32 -5.59 6.96
CA PRO A 140 -5.52 -5.99 5.56
C PRO A 140 -6.42 -7.24 5.52
N ASP A 141 -7.61 -7.14 6.11
CA ASP A 141 -8.64 -8.14 5.90
C ASP A 141 -9.15 -7.93 4.47
N THR A 142 -8.67 -8.80 3.58
CA THR A 142 -9.03 -8.89 2.17
C THR A 142 -10.54 -9.05 1.93
N SER A 143 -11.36 -9.20 2.97
CA SER A 143 -12.81 -9.36 2.88
C SER A 143 -13.59 -8.03 2.78
N ARG A 144 -13.04 -6.90 3.23
CA ARG A 144 -13.67 -5.57 3.04
C ARG A 144 -12.93 -4.78 1.98
N GLN A 145 -13.35 -4.99 0.74
CA GLN A 145 -12.78 -4.37 -0.45
C GLN A 145 -13.21 -2.88 -0.52
N ASP A 146 -12.66 -2.03 0.35
CA ASP A 146 -12.95 -0.59 0.30
C ASP A 146 -12.58 -0.05 -1.08
N SER A 147 -13.48 0.74 -1.66
CA SER A 147 -13.28 1.33 -2.98
C SER A 147 -12.15 2.35 -3.00
N ILE A 148 -11.85 3.03 -1.88
CA ILE A 148 -10.73 3.99 -1.74
C ILE A 148 -10.06 3.79 -0.37
N ASP A 149 -8.73 3.67 -0.30
CA ASP A 149 -7.95 3.48 0.95
C ASP A 149 -7.79 4.73 1.82
N VAL A 150 -7.86 5.93 1.26
CA VAL A 150 -7.81 7.18 2.02
C VAL A 150 -9.20 7.69 2.40
N GLY A 151 -9.27 8.65 3.32
CA GLY A 151 -10.49 9.33 3.74
C GLY A 151 -10.19 10.54 4.62
N ILE A 152 -11.20 11.36 4.91
CA ILE A 152 -11.04 12.54 5.77
C ILE A 152 -10.89 12.08 7.23
N CYS A 153 -9.80 12.45 7.87
CA CYS A 153 -9.52 12.13 9.26
C CYS A 153 -10.42 12.98 10.19
N PRO A 154 -11.24 12.39 11.08
CA PRO A 154 -12.11 13.17 11.95
C PRO A 154 -11.37 13.93 13.07
N LYS A 155 -10.05 13.77 13.19
CA LYS A 155 -9.22 14.40 14.23
C LYS A 155 -8.38 15.58 13.72
N CYS A 156 -7.87 15.49 12.49
CA CYS A 156 -7.05 16.55 11.88
C CYS A 156 -7.65 17.13 10.60
N ASP A 157 -8.79 16.60 10.14
CA ASP A 157 -9.51 17.08 8.96
C ASP A 157 -8.72 16.97 7.64
N GLU A 158 -7.62 16.21 7.64
CA GLU A 158 -6.79 15.92 6.46
C GLU A 158 -7.20 14.62 5.76
N VAL A 159 -6.99 14.54 4.44
CA VAL A 159 -7.19 13.31 3.66
C VAL A 159 -6.00 12.37 3.86
N ARG A 160 -6.22 11.27 4.59
CA ARG A 160 -5.16 10.30 4.94
C ARG A 160 -5.75 8.89 4.95
N MET A 161 -4.91 7.87 5.15
CA MET A 161 -5.45 6.58 5.60
C MET A 161 -6.04 6.75 7.00
N VAL A 162 -7.31 6.39 7.16
CA VAL A 162 -8.08 6.52 8.40
C VAL A 162 -8.54 5.15 8.83
N PHE A 163 -8.36 4.81 10.11
CA PHE A 163 -8.65 3.48 10.63
C PHE A 163 -9.52 3.57 11.88
N ASP A 164 -10.50 2.67 11.95
CA ASP A 164 -11.28 2.35 13.14
C ASP A 164 -10.51 1.38 14.05
N CYS A 165 -10.72 1.50 15.36
CA CYS A 165 -10.16 0.53 16.30
C CYS A 165 -10.77 -0.87 16.07
N PRO A 166 -9.94 -1.91 15.93
CA PRO A 166 -10.43 -3.28 15.89
C PRO A 166 -11.03 -3.71 17.24
N LEU A 167 -10.63 -3.09 18.35
CA LEU A 167 -11.14 -3.44 19.68
C LEU A 167 -12.51 -2.79 19.91
N GLU A 168 -13.56 -3.61 20.03
CA GLU A 168 -14.93 -3.15 20.31
C GLU A 168 -15.03 -2.41 21.65
N THR A 169 -14.33 -2.92 22.66
CA THR A 169 -14.29 -2.36 24.02
C THR A 169 -13.30 -1.22 24.21
N CYS A 170 -12.73 -0.67 23.13
CA CYS A 170 -11.74 0.40 23.23
C CYS A 170 -12.32 1.63 23.94
N GLU A 171 -11.72 2.03 25.05
CA GLU A 171 -12.21 3.16 25.86
C GLU A 171 -12.26 4.47 25.06
N ARG A 172 -11.29 4.67 24.16
CA ARG A 172 -11.25 5.82 23.25
C ARG A 172 -12.47 5.90 22.32
N LYS A 173 -13.24 4.82 22.12
CA LYS A 173 -14.54 4.88 21.39
C LYS A 173 -15.61 5.66 22.14
N ARG A 174 -15.50 5.80 23.46
CA ARG A 174 -16.44 6.57 24.30
C ARG A 174 -16.12 8.07 24.33
N THR A 175 -14.99 8.48 23.76
CA THR A 175 -14.57 9.89 23.71
C THR A 175 -15.20 10.64 22.53
N ILE A 176 -15.26 11.97 22.63
CA ILE A 176 -15.75 12.84 21.55
C ILE A 176 -14.88 12.63 20.30
N GLY A 177 -15.51 12.21 19.20
CA GLY A 177 -14.86 11.86 17.94
C GLY A 177 -14.33 10.42 17.82
N GLY A 178 -14.54 9.56 18.82
CA GLY A 178 -14.24 8.11 18.77
C GLY A 178 -12.75 7.72 18.61
N CYS A 179 -12.46 6.40 18.50
CA CYS A 179 -11.13 5.86 18.09
C CYS A 179 -11.18 5.49 16.60
N ARG A 180 -11.46 6.52 15.78
CA ARG A 180 -11.29 6.57 14.32
C ARG A 180 -10.35 7.72 13.99
N GLY A 181 -9.31 7.48 13.21
CA GLY A 181 -8.30 8.51 12.92
C GLY A 181 -7.16 8.01 12.03
N CYS A 182 -6.35 8.94 11.55
CA CYS A 182 -5.14 8.61 10.79
C CYS A 182 -4.00 8.20 11.72
N LYS A 183 -2.95 7.60 11.15
CA LYS A 183 -1.77 7.11 11.90
C LYS A 183 -1.05 8.19 12.73
N PHE A 184 -1.24 9.47 12.41
CA PHE A 184 -0.62 10.60 13.11
C PHE A 184 -1.48 11.14 14.25
N CYS A 185 -2.81 10.99 14.17
CA CYS A 185 -3.71 11.43 15.23
C CYS A 185 -3.95 10.34 16.27
N ILE A 186 -3.84 9.08 15.86
CA ILE A 186 -4.02 7.92 16.71
C ILE A 186 -2.91 6.93 16.37
N VAL A 187 -1.90 6.85 17.22
CA VAL A 187 -0.87 5.82 17.13
C VAL A 187 -1.53 4.46 17.38
N ARG A 188 -1.17 3.47 16.56
CA ARG A 188 -1.71 2.11 16.63
C ARG A 188 -0.59 1.11 16.50
N CYS A 189 -0.75 -0.03 17.17
CA CYS A 189 0.17 -1.15 17.04
C CYS A 189 0.19 -1.67 15.59
N GLU A 190 1.34 -1.68 14.91
CA GLU A 190 1.46 -2.13 13.50
C GLU A 190 0.98 -3.58 13.31
N GLU A 191 1.14 -4.43 14.33
CA GLU A 191 0.74 -5.85 14.27
C GLU A 191 -0.76 -6.09 14.49
N CYS A 192 -1.42 -5.27 15.31
CA CYS A 192 -2.79 -5.57 15.73
C CYS A 192 -3.79 -4.44 15.68
N GLY A 193 -3.37 -3.21 15.44
CA GLY A 193 -4.26 -2.08 15.21
C GLY A 193 -4.93 -1.47 16.39
N LYS A 194 -4.72 -2.05 17.56
CA LYS A 194 -5.20 -1.46 18.79
C LYS A 194 -4.56 -0.09 18.97
N CYS A 195 -5.38 0.87 19.39
CA CYS A 195 -4.95 2.18 19.87
C CYS A 195 -3.83 1.91 20.94
N VAL A 196 -2.66 2.54 20.79
CA VAL A 196 -1.52 2.46 21.74
C VAL A 196 -1.32 3.82 22.41
N ASP A 197 -0.79 3.82 23.62
CA ASP A 197 -0.46 5.04 24.38
C ASP A 197 0.99 5.46 24.07
N GLU A 198 1.36 6.70 24.42
CA GLU A 198 2.68 7.27 24.06
C GLU A 198 3.87 6.51 24.68
N ASP A 199 3.63 5.78 25.78
CA ASP A 199 4.62 4.96 26.49
C ASP A 199 4.84 3.56 25.88
N ASP A 200 4.16 3.23 24.77
CA ASP A 200 4.32 1.92 24.12
C ASP A 200 5.67 1.76 23.39
N SER A 201 6.13 0.51 23.28
CA SER A 201 7.50 0.19 22.87
C SER A 201 7.74 0.27 21.36
N GLU A 202 8.75 1.04 20.97
CA GLU A 202 9.24 1.15 19.60
C GLU A 202 9.98 -0.13 19.17
N ALA A 203 9.62 -0.66 18.00
CA ALA A 203 10.31 -1.76 17.35
C ALA A 203 11.67 -1.32 16.75
N ALA A 204 12.53 -2.27 16.41
CA ALA A 204 13.79 -2.02 15.72
C ALA A 204 13.60 -1.42 14.31
N CYS A 205 12.39 -1.55 13.75
CA CYS A 205 11.98 -0.98 12.47
C CYS A 205 11.24 0.37 12.60
N GLU A 206 11.33 1.04 13.76
CA GLU A 206 10.67 2.32 14.07
C GLU A 206 9.12 2.26 14.12
N ASP A 207 8.53 1.07 13.92
CA ASP A 207 7.10 0.87 14.09
C ASP A 207 6.72 0.76 15.57
N THR A 208 5.54 1.24 15.92
CA THR A 208 5.01 1.11 17.29
C THR A 208 4.30 -0.23 17.47
N LEU A 209 4.64 -0.95 18.54
CA LEU A 209 3.98 -2.19 18.92
C LEU A 209 3.39 -2.07 20.33
N CYS A 210 2.16 -2.54 20.52
CA CYS A 210 1.64 -2.72 21.88
C CYS A 210 2.44 -3.82 22.61
N LEU A 211 2.49 -3.74 23.94
CA LEU A 211 3.26 -4.67 24.77
C LEU A 211 3.00 -6.16 24.45
N VAL A 212 1.75 -6.55 24.20
CA VAL A 212 1.38 -7.94 23.87
C VAL A 212 2.01 -8.39 22.55
N CYS A 213 2.01 -7.54 21.52
CA CYS A 213 2.63 -7.86 20.25
C CYS A 213 4.15 -7.81 20.38
N TRP A 214 4.69 -6.81 21.08
CA TRP A 214 6.11 -6.64 21.33
C TRP A 214 6.75 -7.88 21.97
N ILE A 215 6.07 -8.50 22.95
CA ILE A 215 6.55 -9.72 23.63
C ILE A 215 6.55 -10.94 22.69
N LYS A 216 5.60 -11.02 21.76
CA LYS A 216 5.41 -12.18 20.87
C LYS A 216 6.36 -12.20 19.67
N GLN A 217 6.86 -11.04 19.26
CA GLN A 217 7.73 -10.94 18.10
C GLN A 217 9.16 -11.42 18.42
N PRO A 218 9.88 -12.02 17.44
CA PRO A 218 11.29 -12.32 17.62
C PRO A 218 12.07 -11.01 17.85
N LYS A 219 13.15 -11.09 18.64
CA LYS A 219 13.94 -9.91 19.05
C LYS A 219 15.35 -9.96 18.49
N CYS A 220 15.89 -8.79 18.21
CA CYS A 220 17.28 -8.63 17.80
C CYS A 220 18.21 -9.10 18.92
N GLY A 221 19.21 -9.91 18.60
CA GLY A 221 20.16 -10.46 19.58
C GLY A 221 20.98 -9.41 20.34
N PHE A 222 21.08 -8.17 19.82
CA PHE A 222 21.86 -7.08 20.43
C PHE A 222 20.99 -6.08 21.21
N CYS A 223 20.07 -5.38 20.54
CA CYS A 223 19.25 -4.34 21.19
C CYS A 223 17.99 -4.88 21.87
N ASN A 224 17.69 -6.18 21.73
CA ASN A 224 16.49 -6.82 22.26
C ASN A 224 15.16 -6.18 21.79
N LYS A 225 15.20 -5.36 20.73
CA LYS A 225 14.00 -4.80 20.10
C LYS A 225 13.44 -5.79 19.05
N PRO A 226 12.11 -5.93 18.93
CA PRO A 226 11.48 -6.76 17.92
C PRO A 226 11.46 -6.09 16.54
N TYR A 227 11.18 -6.87 15.49
CA TYR A 227 10.67 -6.33 14.22
C TYR A 227 9.18 -6.62 14.10
N CYS A 228 8.44 -5.73 13.44
CA CYS A 228 7.11 -6.07 12.96
C CYS A 228 7.22 -7.10 11.82
N ASN A 229 6.18 -7.91 11.64
CA ASN A 229 6.05 -8.91 10.59
C ASN A 229 6.16 -8.29 9.19
N LYS A 230 5.61 -7.10 9.01
CA LYS A 230 5.66 -6.37 7.73
C LYS A 230 7.09 -6.06 7.29
N HIS A 231 7.98 -5.79 8.24
CA HIS A 231 9.39 -5.50 7.98
C HIS A 231 10.33 -6.65 8.36
N ALA A 232 9.81 -7.86 8.60
CA ALA A 232 10.62 -9.01 8.97
C ALA A 232 11.65 -9.38 7.88
N TYR A 233 11.38 -9.09 6.61
CA TYR A 233 12.31 -9.29 5.50
C TYR A 233 13.60 -8.45 5.60
N LYS A 234 13.61 -7.38 6.40
CA LYS A 234 14.80 -6.55 6.66
C LYS A 234 15.70 -7.14 7.75
N GLN A 235 15.26 -8.19 8.43
CA GLN A 235 16.06 -8.88 9.44
C GLN A 235 17.27 -9.56 8.77
N ARG A 236 18.45 -9.45 9.38
CA ARG A 236 19.63 -10.20 8.95
C ARG A 236 19.84 -11.40 9.87
N VAL A 237 19.82 -12.60 9.28
CA VAL A 237 20.12 -13.85 9.99
C VAL A 237 21.63 -14.07 9.94
N LEU A 238 22.28 -14.19 11.10
CA LEU A 238 23.70 -14.53 11.16
C LEU A 238 23.89 -16.03 10.92
N PRO A 239 24.95 -16.46 10.19
CA PRO A 239 25.15 -17.86 9.79
C PRO A 239 25.22 -18.90 10.94
N GLU A 240 25.30 -18.49 12.20
CA GLU A 240 25.52 -19.39 13.35
C GLU A 240 24.66 -19.06 14.58
N SER A 241 23.66 -18.17 14.47
CA SER A 241 22.80 -17.80 15.61
C SER A 241 21.34 -18.15 15.34
N SER A 242 20.62 -18.64 16.35
CA SER A 242 19.17 -18.87 16.30
C SER A 242 18.33 -17.58 16.31
N GLY A 243 18.95 -16.40 16.17
CA GLY A 243 18.32 -15.10 16.19
C GLY A 243 18.63 -14.26 14.95
N PHE A 244 18.04 -13.07 14.88
CA PHE A 244 18.37 -12.07 13.88
C PHE A 244 19.07 -10.87 14.51
N VAL A 245 19.72 -10.07 13.66
CA VAL A 245 20.28 -8.76 14.02
C VAL A 245 19.55 -7.69 13.23
N CYS A 246 19.12 -6.62 13.90
CA CYS A 246 18.50 -5.48 13.22
C CYS A 246 19.51 -4.71 12.38
N GLU A 247 19.03 -4.01 11.35
CA GLU A 247 19.86 -3.21 10.45
C GLU A 247 20.71 -2.19 11.23
N ALA A 248 20.12 -1.49 12.20
CA ALA A 248 20.81 -0.52 13.03
C ALA A 248 21.93 -1.11 13.92
N CYS A 249 21.76 -2.34 14.42
CA CYS A 249 22.80 -3.04 15.17
C CYS A 249 23.86 -3.62 14.25
N TYR A 250 23.46 -4.12 13.07
CA TYR A 250 24.38 -4.70 12.10
C TYR A 250 25.35 -3.66 11.54
N SER A 251 24.86 -2.46 11.18
CA SER A 251 25.73 -1.38 10.69
C SER A 251 26.82 -0.97 11.69
N LYS A 252 26.59 -1.18 13.00
CA LYS A 252 27.58 -0.91 14.05
C LYS A 252 28.61 -2.03 14.21
N ILE A 253 28.33 -3.24 13.70
CA ILE A 253 29.27 -4.37 13.72
C ILE A 253 30.25 -4.26 12.56
N ASP A 254 29.81 -3.84 11.37
CA ASP A 254 30.68 -3.65 10.20
C ASP A 254 31.67 -2.48 10.34
N GLU A 255 31.49 -1.60 11.35
CA GLU A 255 32.39 -0.48 11.66
C GLU A 255 33.56 -0.85 12.60
N ILE A 256 33.66 -2.11 13.04
CA ILE A 256 34.70 -2.65 13.94
C ILE A 256 35.61 -3.60 13.17
#